data_AF-A0A7L7YZN7-F1
#
_entry.id   AF-A0A7L7YZN7-F1
#
_cell.length_a   1.000
_cell.length_b   1.000
_cell.length_c   1.000
_cell.angle_alpha   90.00
_cell.angle_beta   90.00
_cell.angle_gamma   90.00
#
_symmetry.space_group_name_H-M   'P 1'
#
loop_
_entity.id
_entity.type
_entity.pdbx_description
1 polymer ?
#
loop_
_entity_poly.entity_id
_entity_poly.type
_entity_poly.pdbx_seq_one_letter_code
_entity_poly.pdbx_strand_id
1 'polypeptide(L)' 'MSDVLIAGIVVVPLVLAYVALIATALVQVVRDRTLAGLSRDLWIAALVLVPVLGELAWYGAGHRTVDAQRAVERLRLGL' A
#
# COMPACT_ATOMS: atom_id res chain seq x y z
N MET A 1 14.90 24.47 -2.86
CA MET A 1 13.93 23.83 -1.95
C MET A 1 14.59 22.60 -1.38
N SER A 2 14.41 22.29 -0.10
CA SER A 2 14.96 21.06 0.50
C SER A 2 14.18 19.83 0.01
N ASP A 3 14.84 18.69 -0.10
CA ASP A 3 14.23 17.42 -0.53
C ASP A 3 13.04 17.03 0.36
N VAL A 4 13.12 17.33 1.65
CA VAL A 4 12.04 17.15 2.62
C VAL A 4 10.79 17.96 2.26
N LEU A 5 10.96 19.18 1.75
CA LEU A 5 9.85 20.04 1.35
C LEU A 5 9.15 19.49 0.09
N ILE A 6 9.94 19.03 -0.89
CA ILE A 6 9.42 18.41 -2.12
C ILE A 6 8.71 17.09 -1.79
N ALA A 7 9.32 16.25 -0.97
CA ALA A 7 8.73 15.02 -0.47
C ALA A 7 7.44 15.30 0.30
N GLY A 8 7.42 16.30 1.17
CA GLY A 8 6.22 16.70 1.91
C GLY A 8 5.07 17.11 0.99
N ILE A 9 5.34 17.94 -0.03
CA ILE A 9 4.32 18.43 -0.97
C ILE A 9 3.68 17.28 -1.76
N VAL A 10 4.42 16.21 -2.07
CA VAL A 10 3.90 15.08 -2.85
C VAL A 10 3.32 14.00 -1.94
N VAL A 11 4.07 13.57 -0.93
CA VAL A 11 3.72 12.42 -0.10
C VAL A 11 2.54 12.73 0.82
N VAL A 12 2.47 13.93 1.40
CA VAL A 12 1.39 14.27 2.35
C VAL A 12 0.01 14.21 1.68
N PRO A 13 -0.23 14.85 0.52
CA PRO A 13 -1.51 14.71 -0.18
C PRO A 13 -1.84 13.26 -0.56
N LEU A 14 -0.85 12.46 -0.98
CA LEU A 14 -1.07 11.06 -1.30
C LEU A 14 -1.51 10.25 -0.07
N VAL A 15 -0.84 10.44 1.07
CA VAL A 15 -1.21 9.79 2.34
C VAL A 15 -2.62 10.20 2.77
N LEU A 16 -2.94 11.49 2.69
CA LEU A 16 -4.29 11.98 3.03
C LEU A 16 -5.36 11.39 2.10
N ALA A 17 -5.10 11.34 0.80
CA ALA A 17 -6.01 10.74 -0.18
C ALA A 17 -6.21 9.24 0.10
N TYR A 18 -5.14 8.53 0.45
CA TYR A 18 -5.19 7.11 0.80
C TYR A 18 -6.02 6.86 2.07
N VAL A 19 -5.81 7.67 3.11
CA VAL A 19 -6.60 7.59 4.35
C VAL A 19 -8.08 7.89 4.07
N ALA A 20 -8.36 8.92 3.27
CA ALA A 20 -9.72 9.26 2.87
C ALA A 20 -10.40 8.13 2.08
N LEU A 21 -9.65 7.44 1.21
CA LEU A 21 -10.12 6.28 0.46
C LEU A 21 -10.53 5.13 1.40
N ILE A 22 -9.65 4.76 2.35
CA ILE A 22 -9.94 3.70 3.32
C ILE A 22 -11.15 4.07 4.19
N ALA A 23 -11.19 5.29 4.71
CA ALA A 23 -12.31 5.76 5.52
C ALA A 23 -13.64 5.70 4.74
N THR A 24 -13.62 6.14 3.49
CA THR A 24 -14.79 6.08 2.60
C THR A 24 -15.22 4.64 2.35
N ALA A 25 -14.29 3.73 2.08
CA ALA A 25 -14.58 2.32 1.87
C ALA A 25 -15.19 1.67 3.13
N LEU A 26 -14.65 1.96 4.32
CA LEU A 26 -15.21 1.50 5.59
C LEU A 26 -16.65 2.00 5.79
N VAL A 27 -16.90 3.29 5.52
CA VAL A 27 -18.26 3.86 5.61
C VAL A 27 -19.21 3.16 4.64
N GLN A 28 -18.77 2.87 3.41
CA GLN A 28 -19.60 2.15 2.43
C GLN A 28 -19.94 0.75 2.92
N VAL A 29 -18.95 -0.02 3.38
CA VAL A 29 -19.15 -1.38 3.91
C VAL A 29 -20.09 -1.39 5.12
N VAL A 30 -19.95 -0.41 6.02
CA VAL A 30 -20.80 -0.29 7.22
C VAL A 30 -22.24 0.09 6.86
N ARG A 31 -22.43 0.91 5.82
CA ARG A 31 -23.75 1.38 5.38
C ARG A 31 -24.45 0.43 4.43
N ASP A 32 -23.73 -0.49 3.81
CA ASP A 32 -24.29 -1.49 2.92
C ASP A 32 -25.15 -2.48 3.72
N ARG A 33 -26.46 -2.47 3.45
CA ARG A 33 -27.42 -3.37 4.11
C ARG A 33 -27.41 -4.79 3.55
N THR A 34 -26.77 -5.00 2.41
CA THR A 34 -26.61 -6.33 1.78
C THR A 34 -25.46 -7.10 2.41
N LEU A 35 -24.47 -6.40 2.97
CA LEU A 35 -23.36 -6.97 3.74
C LEU A 35 -23.75 -7.08 5.21
N ALA A 36 -24.11 -8.29 5.65
CA ALA A 36 -24.48 -8.57 7.03
C ALA A 36 -23.58 -9.64 7.68
N GLY A 37 -23.47 -9.57 9.00
CA GLY A 37 -22.71 -10.53 9.81
C GLY A 37 -21.26 -10.70 9.35
N LEU A 38 -20.84 -11.96 9.21
CA LEU A 38 -19.46 -12.33 8.91
C LEU A 38 -18.90 -11.68 7.63
N SER A 39 -19.72 -11.48 6.60
CA SER A 39 -19.24 -10.88 5.35
C SER A 39 -18.77 -9.44 5.56
N ARG A 40 -19.51 -8.66 6.35
CA ARG A 40 -19.14 -7.28 6.68
C ARG A 40 -17.86 -7.25 7.52
N ASP A 41 -17.74 -8.14 8.49
CA ASP A 41 -16.56 -8.22 9.36
C ASP A 41 -15.29 -8.55 8.58
N LEU A 42 -15.39 -9.49 7.63
CA LEU A 42 -14.28 -9.84 6.73
C LEU A 42 -13.87 -8.67 5.85
N TRP A 43 -14.80 -7.88 5.34
CA TRP A 43 -14.48 -6.68 4.54
C TRP A 43 -13.78 -5.61 5.37
N ILE A 44 -14.25 -5.36 6.60
CA ILE A 44 -13.60 -4.43 7.52
C ILE A 44 -12.18 -4.93 7.83
N ALA A 45 -12.04 -6.21 8.18
CA ALA A 45 -10.73 -6.80 8.46
C ALA A 45 -9.80 -6.71 7.25
N ALA A 46 -10.29 -7.01 6.04
CA ALA A 46 -9.51 -6.92 4.81
C ALA A 46 -9.03 -5.48 4.54
N LEU A 47 -9.91 -4.48 4.68
CA LEU A 47 -9.57 -3.07 4.48
C LEU A 47 -8.46 -2.58 5.43
N VAL A 48 -8.36 -3.15 6.62
CA VAL A 48 -7.34 -2.78 7.62
C VAL A 48 -6.08 -3.63 7.48
N LEU A 49 -6.21 -4.93 7.25
CA LEU A 49 -5.08 -5.87 7.25
C LEU A 49 -4.33 -5.86 5.93
N VAL A 50 -5.00 -5.71 4.79
CA VAL A 50 -4.34 -5.73 3.47
C VAL A 50 -3.26 -4.65 3.33
N PRO A 51 -3.47 -3.39 3.75
CA PRO A 51 -2.41 -2.38 3.76
C PRO A 51 -1.18 -2.80 4.56
N VAL A 52 -1.39 -3.31 5.78
CA VAL A 52 -0.32 -3.74 6.69
C VAL A 52 0.44 -4.92 6.11
N LEU A 53 -0.29 -5.93 5.61
CA LEU A 53 0.31 -7.10 4.98
C LEU A 53 1.06 -6.73 3.68
N GLY A 54 0.56 -5.75 2.93
CA GLY A 54 1.21 -5.22 1.74
C GLY A 54 2.56 -4.58 2.06
N GLU A 55 2.62 -3.75 3.11
CA GLU A 55 3.88 -3.17 3.59
C GLU A 55 4.85 -4.26 4.09
N LEU A 56 4.35 -5.21 4.90
CA LEU A 56 5.18 -6.32 5.39
C LEU A 56 5.70 -7.19 4.23
N ALA A 57 4.89 -7.45 3.20
CA ALA A 57 5.32 -8.18 2.02
C ALA A 57 6.37 -7.40 1.22
N TRP A 58 6.21 -6.08 1.12
CA TRP A 58 7.19 -5.21 0.47
C TRP A 58 8.54 -5.20 1.21
N TYR A 59 8.52 -5.06 2.54
CA TYR A 59 9.71 -5.19 3.36
C TYR A 59 10.27 -6.63 3.41
N GLY A 60 9.44 -7.65 3.23
CA GLY A 60 9.89 -9.03 3.23
C GLY A 60 10.55 -9.46 1.92
N ALA A 61 10.02 -9.00 0.79
CA ALA A 61 10.41 -9.46 -0.55
C ALA A 61 10.66 -8.33 -1.55
N GLY A 62 9.83 -7.28 -1.54
CA GLY A 62 9.88 -6.17 -2.50
C GLY A 62 11.16 -5.33 -2.46
N HIS A 63 11.82 -5.18 -1.30
CA HIS A 63 13.08 -4.44 -1.24
C HIS A 63 14.23 -5.14 -1.99
N ARG A 64 14.16 -6.47 -2.21
CA ARG A 64 15.22 -7.24 -2.86
C ARG A 64 15.23 -7.09 -4.38
N THR A 65 14.20 -6.46 -4.94
CA THR A 65 14.04 -6.27 -6.39
C THR A 65 15.20 -5.48 -7.00
N VAL A 66 15.75 -4.50 -6.28
CA VAL A 66 16.90 -3.70 -6.74
C VAL A 66 18.17 -4.54 -6.83
N ASP A 67 18.39 -5.44 -5.87
CA ASP A 67 19.56 -6.33 -5.88
C ASP A 67 19.45 -7.38 -6.98
N ALA A 68 18.24 -7.89 -7.24
CA ALA A 68 17.96 -8.74 -8.39
C ALA A 68 18.20 -8.02 -9.73
N GLN A 69 17.74 -6.77 -9.86
CA GLN A 69 18.00 -5.95 -11.04
C GLN A 69 19.50 -5.72 -11.27
N ARG A 70 20.26 -5.40 -10.22
CA ARG A 70 21.72 -5.24 -10.29
C ARG A 70 22.43 -6.53 -10.69
N ALA A 71 21.97 -7.68 -10.21
CA ALA A 71 22.55 -8.98 -10.58
C ALA A 71 22.34 -9.28 -12.07
N VAL A 72 21.15 -9.01 -12.60
CA VAL A 72 20.84 -9.15 -14.03
C VAL A 72 21.66 -8.18 -14.87
N GLU A 73 21.81 -6.93 -14.43
CA GLU A 73 22.57 -5.91 -15.17
C GLU A 73 24.07 -6.24 -15.24
N ARG A 74 24.65 -6.79 -14.15
CA ARG A 74 26.03 -7.31 -14.17
C ARG A 74 26.21 -8.47 -15.16
N LEU A 75 25.24 -9.39 -15.24
CA LEU A 75 25.24 -10.48 -16.21
C LEU A 75 25.15 -9.96 -17.66
N ARG A 76 24.36 -8.91 -17.89
CA ARG A 76 24.20 -8.28 -19.22
C ARG A 76 25.47 -7.55 -19.68
N LEU A 77 26.19 -6.90 -18.77
CA LEU A 77 27.41 -6.15 -19.09
C LEU A 77 28.66 -7.03 -19.18
N GLY A 78 28.60 -8.26 -18.64
CA GLY A 78 29.67 -9.26 -18.73
C GLY A 78 29.61 -10.17 -19.96
N LEU A 79 28.55 -10.06 -20.78
CA LEU A 79 28.38 -10.70 -22.09
C LEU A 79 28.58 -9.66 -23.20
#